data_AF-A0A0N5DAJ6-F1
#
_entry.id   AF-A0A0N5DAJ6-F1
#
_cell.length_a   1.000
_cell.length_b   1.000
_cell.length_c   1.000
_cell.angle_alpha   90.00
_cell.angle_beta   90.00
_cell.angle_gamma   90.00
#
_symmetry.space_group_name_H-M   'P 1'
#
loop_
_entity.id
_entity.type
_entity.pdbx_description
1 polymer ?
#
loop_
_entity_poly.entity_id
_entity_poly.type
_entity_poly.pdbx_seq_one_letter_code
_entity_poly.pdbx_strand_id
1 'polypeptide(L)'
;LLLDWFNPGTSTCCFAVWLRQIGFSTFYGSIVLKIYRNLQEYRVRKAHHVFVKEEDLMKYLACMLALVMTGLTAWTLGSFADSSLWTSTWPQCPVQAWSMTWQGYETFFLIYGMRLCYKARNSSWLERWQFTVAVCIEAVVTLLANFLK
;
A
#
# COMPACT_ATOMS: atom_id res chain seq x y z
N LEU A 1 27.57 21.88 12.24
CA LEU A 1 26.82 21.45 13.45
C LEU A 1 25.29 21.63 13.32
N LEU A 2 24.71 22.83 13.16
CA LEU A 2 23.26 22.94 12.82
C LEU A 2 22.98 22.83 11.30
N LEU A 3 23.97 23.10 10.46
CA LEU A 3 23.87 23.00 9.00
C LEU A 3 24.05 21.58 8.44
N ASP A 4 24.61 20.64 9.21
CA ASP A 4 24.71 19.22 8.79
C ASP A 4 23.38 18.49 8.87
N TRP A 5 22.45 18.99 9.69
CA TRP A 5 21.08 18.50 9.79
C TRP A 5 20.25 18.82 8.54
N PHE A 6 20.67 19.86 7.81
CA PHE A 6 20.10 20.30 6.54
C PHE A 6 20.94 19.87 5.34
N ASN A 7 21.77 18.82 5.46
CA ASN A 7 22.32 18.20 4.27
C ASN A 7 21.17 17.45 3.58
N PRO A 8 20.67 17.91 2.42
CA PRO A 8 19.52 17.29 1.76
C PRO A 8 19.81 15.85 1.29
N GLY A 9 21.05 15.35 1.41
CA GLY A 9 21.43 13.98 1.08
C GLY A 9 21.22 12.94 2.19
N THR A 10 21.18 13.31 3.47
CA THR A 10 21.34 12.37 4.61
C THR A 10 20.08 11.64 5.10
N SER A 11 18.98 11.64 4.34
CA SER A 11 17.76 10.87 4.67
C SER A 11 16.85 10.60 3.48
N THR A 12 17.29 10.88 2.25
CA THR A 12 16.42 10.82 1.05
C THR A 12 15.86 9.43 0.80
N CYS A 13 16.65 8.39 1.04
CA CYS A 13 16.20 6.99 0.95
C CYS A 13 15.09 6.67 1.96
N CYS A 14 15.21 7.14 3.21
CA CYS A 14 14.18 6.94 4.23
C CYS A 14 12.86 7.61 3.80
N PHE A 15 12.91 8.89 3.41
CA PHE A 15 11.72 9.61 2.93
C PHE A 15 11.09 8.95 1.71
N ALA A 16 11.90 8.46 0.76
CA ALA A 16 11.40 7.76 -0.42
C ALA A 16 10.64 6.47 -0.04
N VAL A 17 11.16 5.68 0.92
CA VAL A 17 10.48 4.46 1.41
C VAL A 17 9.15 4.81 2.09
N TRP A 18 9.14 5.84 2.94
CA TRP A 18 7.93 6.32 3.61
C TRP A 18 6.86 6.75 2.61
N LEU A 19 7.20 7.65 1.68
CA LEU A 19 6.27 8.17 0.68
C LEU A 19 5.72 7.06 -0.21
N ARG A 20 6.59 6.11 -0.59
CA ARG A 20 6.18 4.96 -1.42
C ARG A 20 5.16 4.08 -0.70
N GLN A 21 5.40 3.74 0.56
CA GLN A 21 4.49 2.89 1.33
C GLN A 21 3.15 3.57 1.63
N ILE A 22 3.19 4.83 2.07
CA ILE A 22 1.97 5.60 2.34
C ILE A 22 1.16 5.80 1.05
N GLY A 23 1.84 6.11 -0.07
CA GLY A 23 1.23 6.27 -1.37
C GLY A 23 0.55 5.00 -1.85
N PHE A 24 1.25 3.86 -1.79
CA PHE A 24 0.70 2.55 -2.12
C PHE A 24 -0.55 2.24 -1.28
N SER A 25 -0.44 2.35 0.04
CA SER A 25 -1.53 2.02 0.96
C SER A 25 -2.72 2.98 0.83
N THR A 26 -2.50 4.26 0.51
CA THR A 26 -3.59 5.21 0.28
C THR A 26 -4.30 4.91 -1.05
N PHE A 27 -3.53 4.80 -2.14
CA PHE A 27 -4.09 4.65 -3.48
C PHE A 27 -4.77 3.29 -3.65
N TYR A 28 -4.03 2.19 -3.45
CA TYR A 28 -4.58 0.85 -3.58
C TYR A 28 -5.54 0.51 -2.44
N GLY A 29 -5.34 1.06 -1.24
CA GLY A 29 -6.30 1.00 -0.14
C GLY A 29 -7.68 1.54 -0.53
N SER A 30 -7.71 2.74 -1.11
CA SER A 30 -8.96 3.36 -1.57
C SER A 30 -9.67 2.55 -2.66
N ILE A 31 -8.91 1.99 -3.62
CA ILE A 31 -9.44 1.13 -4.68
C ILE A 31 -10.07 -0.13 -4.09
N VAL A 32 -9.36 -0.82 -3.21
CA VAL A 32 -9.84 -2.05 -2.54
C VAL A 32 -11.10 -1.78 -1.73
N LEU A 33 -11.13 -0.69 -0.97
CA LEU A 33 -12.29 -0.26 -0.19
C LEU A 33 -13.49 0.10 -1.08
N LYS A 34 -13.26 0.78 -2.21
CA LYS A 34 -14.31 1.07 -3.21
C LYS A 34 -14.87 -0.23 -3.80
N ILE A 35 -14.02 -1.20 -4.16
CA ILE A 35 -14.48 -2.53 -4.65
C ILE A 35 -15.28 -3.25 -3.56
N TYR A 36 -14.79 -3.23 -2.31
CA TYR A 36 -15.44 -3.88 -1.18
C TYR A 36 -16.85 -3.33 -0.92
N ARG A 37 -17.00 -2.00 -0.89
CA ARG A 37 -18.31 -1.34 -0.75
C ARG A 37 -19.27 -1.73 -1.86
N ASN A 38 -18.82 -1.64 -3.12
CA ASN A 38 -19.64 -2.03 -4.26
C ASN A 38 -20.06 -3.51 -4.15
N LEU A 39 -19.14 -4.41 -3.82
CA LEU A 39 -19.44 -5.84 -3.65
C LEU A 39 -20.48 -6.09 -2.56
N GLN A 40 -20.40 -5.37 -1.43
CA GLN A 40 -21.39 -5.44 -0.37
C GLN A 40 -22.78 -4.99 -0.87
N GLU A 41 -22.85 -3.85 -1.56
CA GLU A 41 -24.11 -3.33 -2.09
C GLU A 41 -24.79 -4.31 -3.06
N TYR A 42 -24.02 -4.94 -3.95
CA TYR A 42 -24.53 -5.96 -4.88
C TYR A 42 -24.99 -7.24 -4.18
N ARG A 43 -24.32 -7.67 -3.11
CA ARG A 43 -24.77 -8.81 -2.28
C ARG A 43 -26.07 -8.47 -1.55
N VAL A 44 -26.17 -7.26 -1.04
CA VAL A 44 -27.32 -6.74 -0.29
C VAL A 44 -28.59 -6.67 -1.16
N ARG A 45 -28.49 -6.39 -2.47
CA ARG A 45 -29.65 -6.48 -3.38
C ARG A 45 -30.21 -7.90 -3.53
N LYS A 46 -29.48 -8.95 -3.14
CA LYS A 46 -29.93 -10.36 -3.19
C LYS A 46 -30.34 -10.95 -1.84
N ALA A 47 -29.94 -10.36 -0.70
CA ALA A 47 -30.36 -10.78 0.64
C ALA A 47 -30.10 -9.66 1.67
N HIS A 48 -31.17 -9.19 2.33
CA HIS A 48 -31.27 -8.29 3.50
C HIS A 48 -30.26 -7.12 3.64
N HIS A 49 -30.78 -5.90 3.84
CA HIS A 49 -30.03 -4.64 3.75
C HIS A 49 -29.05 -4.39 4.90
N VAL A 50 -27.74 -4.56 4.65
CA VAL A 50 -26.66 -4.08 5.53
C VAL A 50 -26.03 -2.85 4.88
N PHE A 51 -26.40 -1.67 5.36
CA PHE A 51 -25.87 -0.39 4.88
C PHE A 51 -24.50 -0.13 5.52
N VAL A 52 -23.42 -0.22 4.75
CA VAL A 52 -22.09 0.22 5.22
C VAL A 52 -22.03 1.73 5.11
N LYS A 53 -21.93 2.41 6.26
CA LYS A 53 -21.82 3.86 6.30
C LYS A 53 -20.47 4.32 5.71
N GLU A 54 -20.47 5.41 4.97
CA GLU A 54 -19.26 5.97 4.34
C GLU A 54 -18.19 6.33 5.38
N GLU A 55 -18.64 6.75 6.56
CA GLU A 55 -17.80 7.04 7.71
C GLU A 55 -16.97 5.83 8.15
N ASP A 56 -17.54 4.63 8.09
CA ASP A 56 -16.84 3.41 8.50
C ASP A 56 -15.78 3.01 7.48
N LEU A 57 -16.02 3.29 6.19
CA LEU A 57 -15.02 3.08 5.14
C LEU A 57 -13.78 3.95 5.36
N MET A 58 -13.99 5.22 5.72
CA MET A 58 -12.90 6.14 6.05
C MET A 58 -12.14 5.69 7.30
N LYS A 59 -12.82 5.14 8.31
CA LYS A 59 -12.18 4.54 9.50
C LYS A 59 -11.30 3.34 9.11
N TYR A 60 -11.74 2.48 8.19
CA TYR A 60 -10.91 1.37 7.71
C TYR A 60 -9.66 1.85 6.97
N LEU A 61 -9.78 2.88 6.12
CA LEU A 61 -8.61 3.47 5.45
C LEU A 61 -7.65 4.10 6.46
N ALA A 62 -8.17 4.88 7.40
CA ALA A 62 -7.36 5.49 8.45
C ALA A 62 -6.65 4.45 9.32
N CYS A 63 -7.34 3.35 9.67
CA CYS A 63 -6.75 2.23 10.40
C CYS A 63 -5.63 1.56 9.60
N MET A 64 -5.86 1.29 8.31
CA MET A 64 -4.83 0.74 7.41
C MET A 64 -3.60 1.65 7.33
N LEU A 65 -3.81 2.97 7.19
CA LEU A 65 -2.71 3.94 7.17
C LEU A 65 -1.99 4.00 8.52
N ALA A 66 -2.71 3.97 9.64
CA ALA A 66 -2.10 3.92 10.96
C ALA A 66 -1.19 2.70 11.13
N LEU A 67 -1.61 1.52 10.65
CA LEU A 67 -0.78 0.30 10.67
C LEU A 67 0.48 0.43 9.81
N VAL A 68 0.39 1.08 8.66
CA VAL A 68 1.54 1.32 7.77
C VAL A 68 2.51 2.30 8.43
N MET A 69 1.97 3.37 9.02
CA MET A 69 2.75 4.37 9.73
C MET A 69 3.47 3.77 10.94
N THR A 70 2.82 2.90 11.73
CA THR A 70 3.47 2.22 12.86
C THR A 70 4.53 1.22 12.39
N GLY A 71 4.30 0.52 11.27
CA GLY A 71 5.32 -0.32 10.64
C GLY A 71 6.53 0.49 10.18
N LEU A 72 6.29 1.66 9.58
CA LEU A 72 7.35 2.56 9.10
C LEU A 72 8.14 3.17 10.25
N THR A 73 7.49 3.57 11.34
CA THR A 73 8.19 4.05 12.54
C THR A 73 9.02 2.94 13.17
N ALA A 74 8.48 1.72 13.31
CA ALA A 74 9.22 0.57 13.83
C ALA A 74 10.45 0.25 12.97
N TRP A 75 10.30 0.26 11.64
CA TRP A 75 11.43 0.09 10.71
C TRP A 75 12.48 1.19 10.85
N THR A 76 12.05 2.46 10.96
CA THR A 76 12.94 3.62 11.10
C THR A 76 13.75 3.54 12.39
N LEU A 77 13.11 3.16 13.51
CA LEU A 77 13.77 2.96 14.80
C LEU A 77 14.73 1.76 14.75
N GLY A 78 14.31 0.64 14.16
CA GLY A 78 15.15 -0.55 14.01
C GLY A 78 16.35 -0.35 13.09
N SER A 79 16.24 0.54 12.10
CA SER A 79 17.30 0.85 11.13
C SER A 79 18.11 2.09 11.52
N PHE A 80 17.91 2.62 12.72
CA PHE A 80 18.61 3.83 13.18
C PHE A 80 20.13 3.59 13.30
N ALA A 81 20.55 2.37 13.63
CA ALA A 81 21.97 1.99 13.73
C ALA A 81 22.66 1.78 12.37
N ASP A 82 21.90 1.68 11.28
CA ASP A 82 22.44 1.41 9.95
C ASP A 82 22.82 2.72 9.25
N SER A 83 24.07 3.17 9.47
CA SER A 83 24.59 4.42 8.90
C SER A 83 24.57 4.46 7.37
N SER A 84 24.50 3.31 6.69
CA SER A 84 24.42 3.23 5.23
C SER A 84 23.10 3.79 4.68
N LEU A 85 21.99 3.61 5.41
CA LEU A 85 20.67 4.13 5.04
C LEU A 85 20.62 5.66 5.11
N TRP A 86 21.27 6.24 6.12
CA TRP A 86 21.26 7.69 6.40
C TRP A 86 22.34 8.46 5.64
N THR A 87 23.30 7.79 5.02
CA THR A 87 24.36 8.43 4.23
C THR A 87 24.13 8.30 2.73
N SER A 88 23.31 7.34 2.30
CA SER A 88 23.00 7.09 0.90
C SER A 88 21.97 8.06 0.34
N THR A 89 22.17 8.47 -0.91
CA THR A 89 21.27 9.38 -1.63
C THR A 89 20.44 8.62 -2.66
N TRP A 90 19.14 8.91 -2.71
CA TRP A 90 18.23 8.39 -3.75
C TRP A 90 18.74 8.76 -5.16
N PRO A 91 18.71 7.86 -6.18
CA PRO A 91 17.97 6.59 -6.27
C PRO A 91 18.73 5.32 -5.86
N GLN A 92 20.01 5.40 -5.51
CA GLN A 92 20.82 4.23 -5.16
C GLN A 92 20.78 4.01 -3.64
N CYS A 93 19.74 3.33 -3.16
CA CYS A 93 19.56 3.01 -1.74
C CYS A 93 20.04 1.58 -1.44
N PRO A 94 20.69 1.33 -0.27
CA PRO A 94 21.18 -0.01 0.08
C PRO A 94 20.01 -0.98 0.26
N VAL A 95 20.23 -2.25 -0.10
CA VAL A 95 19.23 -3.31 0.08
C VAL A 95 19.14 -3.65 1.56
N GLN A 96 18.01 -3.36 2.19
CA GLN A 96 17.76 -3.73 3.60
C GLN A 96 16.96 -5.03 3.73
N ALA A 97 17.16 -5.77 4.81
CA ALA A 97 16.41 -6.99 5.13
C ALA A 97 14.88 -6.75 5.23
N TRP A 98 14.47 -5.56 5.68
CA TRP A 98 13.06 -5.15 5.78
C TRP A 98 12.36 -5.02 4.43
N SER A 99 13.10 -4.99 3.32
CA SER A 99 12.52 -4.96 1.97
C SER A 99 11.58 -6.14 1.69
N MET A 100 11.88 -7.33 2.24
CA MET A 100 11.05 -8.52 2.09
C MET A 100 9.71 -8.37 2.82
N THR A 101 9.69 -7.72 4.00
CA THR A 101 8.47 -7.46 4.76
C THR A 101 7.54 -6.51 4.01
N TRP A 102 8.10 -5.43 3.47
CA TRP A 102 7.37 -4.48 2.65
C TRP A 102 6.79 -5.12 1.38
N GLN A 103 7.61 -5.91 0.69
CA GLN A 103 7.19 -6.67 -0.50
C GLN A 103 6.06 -7.66 -0.17
N GLY A 104 6.19 -8.38 0.95
CA GLY A 104 5.18 -9.33 1.41
C GLY A 104 3.85 -8.64 1.72
N TYR A 105 3.90 -7.49 2.38
CA TYR A 105 2.73 -6.66 2.67
C TYR A 105 2.01 -6.22 1.38
N GLU A 106 2.74 -5.65 0.42
CA GLU A 106 2.18 -5.20 -0.86
C GLU A 106 1.55 -6.35 -1.64
N THR A 107 2.26 -7.48 -1.72
CA THR A 107 1.79 -8.68 -2.43
C THR A 107 0.54 -9.25 -1.79
N PHE A 108 0.50 -9.39 -0.46
CA PHE A 108 -0.66 -9.88 0.26
C PHE A 108 -1.87 -8.95 0.06
N PHE A 109 -1.64 -7.65 0.11
CA PHE A 109 -2.68 -6.64 -0.11
C PHE A 109 -3.27 -6.73 -1.52
N LEU A 110 -2.44 -6.86 -2.55
CA LEU A 110 -2.88 -7.01 -3.94
C LEU A 110 -3.60 -8.34 -4.18
N ILE A 111 -3.14 -9.45 -3.56
CA ILE A 111 -3.86 -10.74 -3.62
C ILE A 111 -5.26 -10.60 -3.02
N TYR A 112 -5.40 -9.89 -1.90
CA TYR A 112 -6.70 -9.61 -1.32
C TYR A 112 -7.58 -8.79 -2.28
N GLY A 113 -7.01 -7.75 -2.93
CA GLY A 113 -7.67 -6.97 -3.97
C GLY A 113 -8.14 -7.83 -5.16
N MET A 114 -7.30 -8.73 -5.65
CA MET A 114 -7.65 -9.68 -6.72
C MET A 114 -8.79 -10.62 -6.30
N ARG A 115 -8.79 -11.13 -5.07
CA ARG A 115 -9.88 -11.96 -4.55
C ARG A 115 -11.21 -11.20 -4.52
N LEU A 116 -11.20 -9.91 -4.18
CA LEU A 116 -12.40 -9.07 -4.23
C LEU A 116 -12.86 -8.83 -5.67
N CYS A 117 -11.95 -8.54 -6.60
CA CYS A 117 -12.27 -8.39 -8.02
C CYS A 117 -12.88 -9.67 -8.59
N TYR A 118 -12.33 -10.84 -8.24
CA TYR A 118 -12.86 -12.14 -8.65
C TYR A 118 -14.29 -12.37 -8.13
N LYS A 119 -14.56 -12.05 -6.86
CA LYS A 119 -15.94 -12.11 -6.32
C LYS A 119 -16.89 -11.14 -7.03
N ALA A 120 -16.39 -9.99 -7.48
CA ALA A 120 -17.16 -9.00 -8.21
C ALA A 120 -17.38 -9.34 -9.69
N ARG A 121 -16.82 -10.44 -10.23
CA ARG A 121 -16.83 -10.75 -11.68
C ARG A 121 -18.21 -10.88 -12.34
N ASN A 122 -19.26 -11.11 -11.55
CA ASN A 122 -20.63 -11.26 -12.05
C ASN A 122 -21.52 -10.03 -11.78
N SER A 123 -20.95 -8.94 -11.25
CA SER A 123 -21.68 -7.67 -11.10
C SER A 123 -21.87 -6.97 -12.45
N SER A 124 -22.84 -6.07 -12.56
CA SER A 124 -23.10 -5.31 -13.79
C SER A 124 -22.45 -3.91 -13.78
N TRP A 125 -21.47 -3.67 -12.90
CA TRP A 125 -20.86 -2.35 -12.72
C TRP A 125 -19.81 -2.02 -13.79
N LEU A 126 -19.97 -0.86 -14.44
CA LEU A 126 -19.17 -0.41 -15.58
C LEU A 126 -17.67 -0.24 -15.24
N GLU A 127 -17.34 0.34 -14.09
CA GLU A 127 -15.94 0.64 -13.71
C GLU A 127 -15.16 -0.61 -13.23
N ARG A 128 -15.79 -1.79 -13.12
CA ARG A 128 -15.15 -3.00 -12.57
C ARG A 128 -13.85 -3.37 -13.29
N TRP A 129 -13.88 -3.28 -14.63
CA TRP A 129 -12.73 -3.64 -15.46
C TRP A 129 -11.52 -2.74 -15.18
N GLN A 130 -11.75 -1.44 -14.97
CA GLN A 130 -10.68 -0.49 -14.66
C GLN A 130 -9.99 -0.83 -13.34
N PHE A 131 -10.75 -1.17 -12.29
CA PHE A 131 -10.17 -1.55 -11.01
C PHE A 131 -9.44 -2.89 -11.05
N THR A 132 -9.98 -3.86 -11.79
CA THR A 132 -9.33 -5.17 -11.95
C THR A 132 -8.01 -5.01 -12.69
N VAL A 133 -8.00 -4.24 -13.78
CA VAL A 133 -6.78 -3.95 -14.56
C VAL A 133 -5.76 -3.21 -13.69
N ALA A 134 -6.16 -2.20 -12.92
CA ALA A 134 -5.26 -1.47 -12.04
C ALA A 134 -4.56 -2.39 -11.01
N VAL A 135 -5.32 -3.26 -10.32
CA VAL A 135 -4.76 -4.21 -9.34
C VAL A 135 -3.86 -5.25 -10.01
N CYS A 136 -4.24 -5.75 -11.19
CA CYS A 136 -3.42 -6.71 -11.92
C CYS A 136 -2.12 -6.11 -12.44
N ILE A 137 -2.16 -4.89 -12.99
CA ILE A 137 -0.95 -4.18 -13.45
C ILE A 137 -0.01 -3.96 -12.28
N GLU A 138 -0.51 -3.46 -11.15
CA GLU A 138 0.34 -3.26 -9.97
C GLU A 138 0.96 -4.58 -9.49
N ALA A 139 0.17 -5.66 -9.42
CA ALA A 139 0.70 -6.96 -9.01
C ALA A 139 1.83 -7.45 -9.94
N VAL A 140 1.69 -7.23 -11.25
CA VAL A 140 2.75 -7.55 -12.23
C VAL A 140 3.98 -6.66 -11.99
N VAL A 141 3.82 -5.36 -11.80
CA VAL A 141 4.92 -4.42 -11.52
C VAL A 141 5.65 -4.79 -10.24
N THR A 142 4.92 -5.08 -9.15
CA THR A 142 5.46 -5.50 -7.86
C THR A 142 6.24 -6.81 -7.96
N LEU A 143 5.78 -7.77 -8.78
CA LEU A 143 6.51 -9.03 -9.03
C LEU A 143 7.74 -8.83 -9.89
N LEU A 144 7.64 -8.05 -10.97
CA LEU A 144 8.79 -7.74 -11.84
C LEU A 144 9.89 -6.99 -11.09
N ALA A 145 9.51 -6.01 -10.27
CA ALA A 145 10.45 -5.27 -9.44
C ALA A 145 11.16 -6.15 -8.40
N ASN A 146 10.55 -7.27 -7.99
CA ASN A 146 11.19 -8.26 -7.13
C ASN A 146 12.10 -9.21 -7.90
N PHE A 147 11.74 -9.57 -9.14
CA PHE A 147 12.58 -10.42 -10.01
C PHE A 147 13.85 -9.73 -10.50
N LEU A 148 13.82 -8.40 -10.66
CA LEU A 148 14.94 -7.60 -11.16
C LEU A 148 15.89 -7.09 -10.05
N LYS A 149 15.58 -7.36 -8.79
CA LYS A 149 16.43 -7.06 -7.63
C LYS A 149 17.35 -8.24 -7.33
#